data_AF-A0A1I4XYH3-F1
#
_entry.id   AF-A0A1I4XYH3-F1
#
_cell.length_a   1.000
_cell.length_b   1.000
_cell.length_c   1.000
_cell.angle_alpha   90.00
_cell.angle_beta   90.00
_cell.angle_gamma   90.00
#
_symmetry.space_group_name_H-M   'P 1'
#
loop_
_entity.id
_entity.type
_entity.pdbx_description
1 polymer ?
#
loop_
_entity_poly.entity_id
_entity_poly.type
_entity_poly.pdbx_seq_one_letter_code
_entity_poly.pdbx_strand_id
1 'polypeptide(L)'
;MKADFAASIAGMSLFAQMSFTDISFTNGMSVVPVASAESTQGQAYTASNPESIFTPVKFSLDLIKPAAFDTDSRPRTDGINLSGDHQWYLLMKQGQSDFTFTCRTGIEYPVKTNTKLTFVDAATGVAVAEAVLPPDKVARSYKVSLTPGKLYRVDVKDKAGFTIDWEPQFSMTHVSQELTKPSPFADSYAAYFYVPKNTGVIGGYWKNTGARLIDPQGAIALTNTTENTYFSYPVPEGMDGKIWKLEQCANNCYLMTVPPQIARHPGELLLPKEVVKADKLN
;
A
#
# COMPACT_ATOMS: atom_id res chain seq x y z
N MET A 1 26.22 -27.91 57.55
CA MET A 1 26.02 -29.17 58.31
C MET A 1 25.20 -30.08 57.40
N LYS A 2 25.84 -31.01 56.68
CA LYS A 2 25.79 -32.50 56.90
C LYS A 2 24.34 -33.03 56.93
N ALA A 3 23.90 -34.03 56.17
CA ALA A 3 24.61 -35.12 55.49
C ALA A 3 23.73 -35.77 54.40
N ASP A 4 24.41 -36.53 53.54
CA ASP A 4 23.96 -37.41 52.47
C ASP A 4 23.03 -38.56 52.89
N PHE A 5 22.27 -39.12 51.94
CA PHE A 5 22.19 -40.57 51.76
C PHE A 5 21.85 -40.93 50.30
N ALA A 6 22.70 -41.79 49.73
CA ALA A 6 22.60 -42.37 48.40
C ALA A 6 21.77 -43.66 48.41
N ALA A 7 21.15 -44.01 47.28
CA ALA A 7 20.97 -45.40 46.87
C ALA A 7 20.79 -45.51 45.34
N SER A 8 21.69 -46.27 44.74
CA SER A 8 21.75 -46.70 43.35
C SER A 8 21.01 -48.03 43.19
N ILE A 9 20.22 -48.20 42.11
CA ILE A 9 19.97 -49.52 41.52
C ILE A 9 20.08 -49.40 40.00
N ALA A 10 21.01 -50.20 39.46
CA ALA A 10 21.23 -50.44 38.05
C ALA A 10 20.21 -51.44 37.50
N GLY A 11 19.84 -51.26 36.22
CA GLY A 11 19.05 -52.21 35.45
C GLY A 11 19.30 -52.02 33.95
N MET A 12 20.37 -52.67 33.46
CA MET A 12 20.52 -53.18 32.08
C MET A 12 19.23 -53.88 31.62
N SER A 13 18.82 -54.04 30.37
CA SER A 13 19.30 -53.82 28.99
C SER A 13 18.08 -54.16 28.10
N LEU A 14 17.97 -53.66 26.86
CA LEU A 14 17.93 -54.48 25.64
C LEU A 14 17.53 -53.64 24.41
N PHE A 15 18.27 -53.89 23.35
CA PHE A 15 18.17 -53.33 22.01
C PHE A 15 16.81 -53.54 21.34
N ALA A 16 16.34 -52.52 20.64
CA ALA A 16 15.62 -52.71 19.38
C ALA A 16 16.13 -51.66 18.37
N GLN A 17 16.90 -52.16 17.41
CA GLN A 17 17.21 -51.46 16.17
C GLN A 17 15.89 -51.20 15.42
N MET A 18 15.64 -49.96 15.03
CA MET A 18 14.76 -49.67 13.90
C MET A 18 15.49 -48.74 12.94
N SER A 19 15.60 -49.23 11.71
CA SER A 19 16.20 -48.60 10.56
C SER A 19 15.43 -47.33 10.19
N PHE A 20 16.15 -46.22 10.02
CA PHE A 20 15.68 -45.11 9.22
C PHE A 20 15.92 -45.45 7.75
N THR A 21 14.91 -46.03 7.11
CA THR A 21 14.79 -45.99 5.65
C THR A 21 14.09 -44.70 5.25
N ASP A 22 14.73 -44.02 4.30
CA ASP A 22 14.32 -42.82 3.59
C ASP A 22 12.81 -42.67 3.39
N ILE A 23 12.25 -41.57 3.88
CA ILE A 23 11.04 -40.97 3.32
C ILE A 23 11.35 -39.50 3.07
N SER A 24 11.86 -39.25 1.88
CA SER A 24 11.94 -37.94 1.25
C SER A 24 10.52 -37.39 1.03
N PHE A 25 10.09 -36.45 1.86
CA PHE A 25 8.96 -35.57 1.55
C PHE A 25 9.45 -34.39 0.71
N THR A 26 9.55 -34.61 -0.60
CA THR A 26 9.56 -33.53 -1.59
C THR A 26 8.14 -32.96 -1.70
N ASN A 27 7.80 -31.99 -0.86
CA ASN A 27 6.64 -31.14 -1.12
C ASN A 27 7.03 -30.14 -2.22
N GLY A 28 6.65 -30.49 -3.44
CA GLY A 28 6.83 -29.68 -4.64
C GLY A 28 6.10 -28.35 -4.52
N MET A 29 6.86 -27.25 -4.42
CA MET A 29 6.40 -25.97 -4.91
C MET A 29 6.26 -26.08 -6.43
N SER A 30 5.03 -26.16 -6.91
CA SER A 30 4.72 -26.04 -8.33
C SER A 30 4.90 -24.58 -8.73
N VAL A 31 6.07 -24.25 -9.26
CA VAL A 31 6.34 -22.97 -9.92
C VAL A 31 5.78 -23.09 -11.32
N VAL A 32 4.55 -22.63 -11.55
CA VAL A 32 3.99 -22.53 -12.90
C VAL A 32 4.68 -21.35 -13.58
N PRO A 33 5.37 -21.52 -14.72
CA PRO A 33 5.91 -20.41 -15.47
C PRO A 33 4.74 -19.60 -16.05
N VAL A 34 4.54 -18.39 -15.54
CA VAL A 34 3.58 -17.44 -16.11
C VAL A 34 4.22 -16.87 -17.37
N ALA A 35 3.58 -17.12 -18.52
CA ALA A 35 3.96 -16.58 -19.80
C ALA A 35 4.06 -15.04 -19.72
N SER A 36 5.16 -14.51 -20.25
CA SER A 36 5.44 -13.08 -20.36
C SER A 36 4.38 -12.39 -21.22
N ALA A 37 3.46 -11.67 -20.57
CA ALA A 37 2.66 -10.66 -21.24
C ALA A 37 3.49 -9.39 -21.36
N GLU A 38 3.52 -8.84 -22.57
CA GLU A 38 4.25 -7.64 -22.95
C GLU A 38 3.97 -6.46 -22.03
N SER A 39 5.05 -5.81 -21.59
CA SER A 39 5.02 -4.62 -20.75
C SER A 39 4.50 -3.41 -21.54
N THR A 40 3.21 -3.15 -21.45
CA THR A 40 2.71 -1.79 -21.70
C THR A 40 3.02 -0.96 -20.45
N GLN A 41 4.08 -0.17 -20.50
CA GLN A 41 4.32 0.89 -19.52
C GLN A 41 3.07 1.78 -19.49
N GLY A 42 2.34 1.72 -18.38
CA GLY A 42 1.06 2.42 -18.22
C GLY A 42 1.27 3.93 -18.30
N GLN A 43 0.80 4.52 -19.40
CA GLN A 43 0.62 5.96 -19.50
C GLN A 43 -0.58 6.36 -18.63
N ALA A 44 -0.38 7.31 -17.71
CA ALA A 44 -1.48 7.93 -16.98
C ALA A 44 -2.35 8.75 -17.97
N TYR A 45 -3.58 8.29 -18.21
CA TYR A 45 -4.56 8.97 -19.04
C TYR A 45 -5.17 10.15 -18.27
N THR A 46 -5.12 11.34 -18.86
CA THR A 46 -5.83 12.53 -18.40
C THR A 46 -7.29 12.45 -18.82
N ALA A 47 -8.21 12.62 -17.87
CA ALA A 47 -9.59 12.93 -18.18
C ALA A 47 -9.66 14.35 -18.78
N SER A 48 -9.75 14.42 -20.11
CA SER A 48 -10.13 15.65 -20.81
C SER A 48 -11.64 15.87 -20.64
N ASN A 49 -12.05 16.47 -19.53
CA ASN A 49 -13.41 16.97 -19.37
C ASN A 49 -13.41 18.49 -19.67
N PRO A 50 -14.14 18.98 -20.68
CA PRO A 50 -14.10 20.38 -21.12
C PRO A 50 -14.62 21.42 -20.11
N GLU A 51 -15.06 21.01 -18.91
CA GLU A 51 -15.50 21.89 -17.81
C GLU A 51 -14.45 22.05 -16.70
N SER A 52 -13.20 21.64 -16.91
CA SER A 52 -12.21 21.61 -15.83
C SER A 52 -11.84 23.02 -15.35
N ILE A 53 -12.21 23.32 -14.09
CA ILE A 53 -11.88 24.55 -13.35
C ILE A 53 -10.39 24.65 -12.94
N PHE A 54 -9.55 23.75 -13.46
CA PHE A 54 -8.09 23.72 -13.33
C PHE A 54 -7.49 22.92 -14.50
N THR A 55 -6.17 22.93 -14.67
CA THR A 55 -5.48 22.08 -15.66
C THR A 55 -4.83 20.89 -14.95
N PRO A 56 -5.22 19.64 -15.25
CA PRO A 56 -4.58 18.47 -14.65
C PRO A 56 -3.10 18.37 -15.02
N VAL A 57 -2.29 17.91 -14.07
CA VAL A 57 -0.85 17.68 -14.22
C VAL A 57 -0.58 16.18 -14.24
N LYS A 58 0.24 15.74 -15.20
CA LYS A 58 0.70 14.35 -15.27
C LYS A 58 1.96 14.16 -14.46
N PHE A 59 2.01 13.07 -13.71
CA PHE A 59 3.15 12.65 -12.92
C PHE A 59 3.57 11.24 -13.32
N SER A 60 4.87 10.97 -13.26
CA SER A 60 5.42 9.65 -13.55
C SER A 60 5.10 8.64 -12.44
N LEU A 61 5.32 7.36 -12.76
CA LEU A 61 5.33 6.25 -11.80
C LEU A 61 6.76 5.78 -11.49
N ASP A 62 7.78 6.57 -11.83
CA ASP A 62 9.14 6.36 -11.34
C ASP A 62 9.21 6.88 -9.89
N LEU A 63 8.69 6.04 -8.98
CA LEU A 63 8.46 6.43 -7.60
C LEU A 63 9.69 6.15 -6.73
N ILE A 64 10.07 7.14 -5.92
CA ILE A 64 11.10 7.00 -4.89
C ILE A 64 10.58 7.50 -3.55
N LYS A 65 11.24 7.06 -2.48
CA LYS A 65 10.93 7.48 -1.12
C LYS A 65 11.66 8.79 -0.79
N PRO A 66 10.95 9.88 -0.45
CA PRO A 66 11.57 11.12 0.02
C PRO A 66 12.07 10.95 1.46
N ALA A 67 13.35 11.26 1.70
CA ALA A 67 13.96 11.17 3.03
C ALA A 67 13.43 12.23 3.99
N ALA A 68 13.03 13.39 3.46
CA ALA A 68 12.48 14.51 4.24
C ALA A 68 11.23 14.15 5.06
N PHE A 69 10.56 13.04 4.76
CA PHE A 69 9.32 12.62 5.44
C PHE A 69 9.52 11.53 6.50
N ASP A 70 10.74 11.03 6.69
CA ASP A 70 11.00 9.94 7.66
C ASP A 70 10.86 10.40 9.12
N THR A 71 11.02 11.69 9.38
CA THR A 71 10.89 12.29 10.71
C THR A 71 9.57 13.03 10.92
N ASP A 72 8.60 12.88 10.01
CA ASP A 72 7.30 13.52 10.16
C ASP A 72 6.57 12.93 11.38
N SER A 73 6.13 13.80 12.29
CA SER A 73 5.57 13.38 13.59
C SER A 73 4.05 13.19 13.57
N ARG A 74 3.40 13.37 12.42
CA ARG A 74 1.94 13.23 12.32
C ARG A 74 1.52 11.78 12.63
N PRO A 75 0.32 11.57 13.16
CA PRO A 75 -0.15 10.22 13.43
C PRO A 75 -0.34 9.45 12.12
N ARG A 76 0.01 8.17 12.16
CA ARG A 76 -0.36 7.22 11.11
C ARG A 76 -1.86 6.96 11.16
N THR A 77 -2.52 6.91 10.01
CA THR A 77 -3.93 6.52 9.92
C THR A 77 -4.10 5.01 10.08
N ASP A 78 -5.28 4.58 10.52
CA ASP A 78 -5.58 3.19 10.82
C ASP A 78 -5.55 2.27 9.58
N GLY A 79 -5.81 0.97 9.80
CA GLY A 79 -5.99 0.00 8.73
C GLY A 79 -7.05 0.44 7.72
N ILE A 80 -6.86 0.03 6.47
CA ILE A 80 -7.72 0.47 5.37
C ILE A 80 -8.66 -0.66 5.00
N ASN A 81 -9.97 -0.36 5.00
CA ASN A 81 -10.99 -1.23 4.42
C ASN A 81 -11.00 -1.02 2.91
N LEU A 82 -10.64 -2.08 2.19
CA LEU A 82 -10.46 -2.09 0.75
C LEU A 82 -11.39 -3.10 0.10
N SER A 83 -11.80 -2.86 -1.14
CA SER A 83 -12.51 -3.81 -1.97
C SER A 83 -12.14 -3.67 -3.44
N GLY A 84 -12.41 -4.73 -4.22
CA GLY A 84 -12.23 -4.72 -5.66
C GLY A 84 -10.77 -4.74 -6.14
N ASP A 85 -10.60 -4.74 -7.45
CA ASP A 85 -9.30 -4.82 -8.10
C ASP A 85 -8.61 -3.45 -8.09
N HIS A 86 -7.38 -3.37 -7.58
CA HIS A 86 -6.63 -2.12 -7.50
C HIS A 86 -5.13 -2.35 -7.35
N GLN A 87 -4.36 -1.26 -7.25
CA GLN A 87 -2.91 -1.30 -7.26
C GLN A 87 -2.32 -0.42 -6.15
N TRP A 88 -1.23 -0.93 -5.56
CA TRP A 88 -0.38 -0.19 -4.64
C TRP A 88 1.06 -0.22 -5.14
N TYR A 89 1.89 0.67 -4.62
CA TYR A 89 3.32 0.67 -4.86
C TYR A 89 4.04 0.51 -3.54
N LEU A 90 4.96 -0.45 -3.47
CA LEU A 90 5.75 -0.82 -2.30
C LEU A 90 7.23 -0.67 -2.64
N LEU A 91 7.97 0.10 -1.87
CA LEU A 91 9.43 0.16 -1.94
C LEU A 91 10.03 -0.73 -0.85
N MET A 92 10.78 -1.74 -1.24
CA MET A 92 11.63 -2.51 -0.33
C MET A 92 12.94 -1.77 -0.15
N LYS A 93 13.20 -1.22 1.04
CA LYS A 93 14.46 -0.51 1.33
C LYS A 93 15.64 -1.50 1.34
N GLN A 94 16.87 -0.98 1.21
CA GLN A 94 18.05 -1.82 1.40
C GLN A 94 18.04 -2.46 2.79
N GLY A 95 18.33 -3.76 2.86
CA GLY A 95 18.24 -4.55 4.09
C GLY A 95 16.85 -5.10 4.42
N GLN A 96 15.78 -4.70 3.72
CA GLN A 96 14.44 -5.29 3.86
C GLN A 96 14.25 -6.41 2.84
N SER A 97 14.33 -7.67 3.27
CA SER A 97 14.12 -8.85 2.42
C SER A 97 12.72 -9.42 2.48
N ASP A 98 11.94 -9.01 3.49
CA ASP A 98 10.63 -9.57 3.76
C ASP A 98 9.62 -8.46 3.97
N PHE A 99 8.53 -8.48 3.22
CA PHE A 99 7.36 -7.65 3.47
C PHE A 99 6.39 -8.41 4.39
N THR A 100 6.12 -7.85 5.56
CA THR A 100 5.19 -8.40 6.55
C THR A 100 3.94 -7.56 6.64
N PHE A 101 2.78 -8.23 6.63
CA PHE A 101 1.49 -7.57 6.73
C PHE A 101 0.47 -8.49 7.40
N THR A 102 -0.53 -7.89 8.05
CA THR A 102 -1.70 -8.58 8.57
C THR A 102 -2.89 -8.28 7.66
N CYS A 103 -3.64 -9.31 7.30
CA CYS A 103 -4.79 -9.18 6.42
C CYS A 103 -5.95 -10.06 6.86
N ARG A 104 -7.18 -9.58 6.61
CA ARG A 104 -8.45 -10.29 6.81
C ARG A 104 -9.30 -10.06 5.56
N THR A 105 -9.79 -11.12 4.92
CA THR A 105 -10.54 -11.03 3.66
C THR A 105 -11.92 -11.67 3.75
N GLY A 106 -12.79 -11.39 2.78
CA GLY A 106 -14.17 -11.89 2.78
C GLY A 106 -15.09 -11.10 3.72
N ILE A 107 -14.77 -9.84 3.99
CA ILE A 107 -15.44 -9.03 5.01
C ILE A 107 -16.86 -8.61 4.57
N GLU A 108 -17.03 -8.16 3.33
CA GLU A 108 -18.27 -7.58 2.80
C GLU A 108 -19.25 -8.65 2.31
N TYR A 109 -18.77 -9.63 1.55
CA TYR A 109 -19.62 -10.60 0.85
C TYR A 109 -19.19 -12.05 1.07
N PRO A 110 -20.14 -13.01 1.12
CA PRO A 110 -19.81 -14.43 1.18
C PRO A 110 -19.29 -14.90 -0.19
N VAL A 111 -17.97 -14.99 -0.34
CA VAL A 111 -17.32 -15.53 -1.54
C VAL A 111 -16.48 -16.75 -1.21
N LYS A 112 -16.26 -17.60 -2.22
CA LYS A 112 -15.38 -18.77 -2.13
C LYS A 112 -14.01 -18.53 -2.76
N THR A 113 -13.84 -17.42 -3.48
CA THR A 113 -12.60 -17.08 -4.18
C THR A 113 -11.65 -16.34 -3.26
N ASN A 114 -10.39 -16.77 -3.23
CA ASN A 114 -9.35 -16.10 -2.47
C ASN A 114 -9.03 -14.72 -3.05
N THR A 115 -8.77 -13.75 -2.18
CA THR A 115 -8.12 -12.49 -2.55
C THR A 115 -6.66 -12.80 -2.87
N LYS A 116 -6.12 -12.15 -3.92
CA LYS A 116 -4.72 -12.33 -4.33
C LYS A 116 -3.98 -11.00 -4.37
N LEU A 117 -2.76 -11.00 -3.84
CA LEU A 117 -1.80 -9.91 -3.97
C LEU A 117 -0.64 -10.43 -4.83
N THR A 118 -0.48 -9.87 -6.02
CA THR A 118 0.64 -10.18 -6.92
C THR A 118 1.67 -9.07 -6.85
N PHE A 119 2.91 -9.41 -6.54
CA PHE A 119 4.02 -8.47 -6.45
C PHE A 119 4.78 -8.47 -7.77
N VAL A 120 4.73 -7.34 -8.47
CA VAL A 120 5.30 -7.14 -9.80
C VAL A 120 6.47 -6.18 -9.69
N ASP A 121 7.65 -6.56 -10.15
CA ASP A 121 8.81 -5.66 -10.23
C ASP A 121 8.45 -4.50 -11.17
N ALA A 122 8.41 -3.27 -10.63
CA ALA A 122 7.92 -2.11 -11.36
C ALA A 122 8.82 -1.72 -12.55
N ALA A 123 10.10 -2.13 -12.53
CA ALA A 123 11.03 -1.85 -13.62
C ALA A 123 10.86 -2.81 -14.80
N THR A 124 10.58 -4.10 -14.52
CA THR A 124 10.51 -5.14 -15.55
C THR A 124 9.08 -5.52 -15.93
N GLY A 125 8.10 -5.21 -15.08
CA GLY A 125 6.71 -5.65 -15.23
C GLY A 125 6.50 -7.14 -14.92
N VAL A 126 7.51 -7.84 -14.39
CA VAL A 126 7.45 -9.28 -14.12
C VAL A 126 6.92 -9.54 -12.71
N ALA A 127 5.93 -10.42 -12.59
CA ALA A 127 5.46 -10.93 -11.31
C ALA A 127 6.54 -11.80 -10.65
N VAL A 128 6.90 -11.49 -9.41
CA VAL A 128 7.98 -12.18 -8.66
C VAL A 128 7.48 -12.93 -7.44
N ALA A 129 6.30 -12.59 -6.92
CA ALA A 129 5.68 -13.27 -5.78
C ALA A 129 4.16 -13.12 -5.81
N GLU A 130 3.45 -14.02 -5.14
CA GLU A 130 2.00 -13.97 -4.93
C GLU A 130 1.70 -14.32 -3.47
N ALA A 131 0.77 -13.60 -2.85
CA ALA A 131 0.14 -13.98 -1.60
C ALA A 131 -1.35 -14.29 -1.85
N VAL A 132 -1.79 -15.46 -1.37
CA VAL A 132 -3.16 -15.95 -1.52
C VAL A 132 -3.85 -15.93 -0.16
N LEU A 133 -4.96 -15.20 -0.08
CA LEU A 133 -5.62 -14.85 1.18
C LEU A 133 -7.02 -15.48 1.20
N PRO A 134 -7.32 -16.40 2.14
CA PRO A 134 -8.61 -17.07 2.20
C PRO A 134 -9.73 -16.13 2.68
N PRO A 135 -10.95 -16.20 2.12
CA PRO A 135 -12.09 -15.36 2.48
C PRO A 135 -12.81 -15.88 3.73
N ASP A 136 -12.06 -16.14 4.81
CA ASP A 136 -12.54 -16.77 6.03
C ASP A 136 -12.86 -15.79 7.16
N LYS A 137 -12.71 -14.48 6.91
CA LYS A 137 -12.89 -13.39 7.89
C LYS A 137 -11.92 -13.48 9.09
N VAL A 138 -10.85 -14.26 9.00
CA VAL A 138 -9.81 -14.37 10.03
C VAL A 138 -8.63 -13.47 9.67
N ALA A 139 -8.19 -12.65 10.62
CA ALA A 139 -6.95 -11.88 10.48
C ALA A 139 -5.75 -12.83 10.58
N ARG A 140 -4.87 -12.78 9.58
CA ARG A 140 -3.65 -13.60 9.50
C ARG A 140 -2.46 -12.72 9.16
N SER A 141 -1.30 -13.05 9.72
CA SER A 141 -0.04 -12.43 9.33
C SER A 141 0.57 -13.19 8.16
N TYR A 142 1.04 -12.45 7.17
CA TYR A 142 1.67 -12.95 5.97
C TYR A 142 3.08 -12.37 5.86
N LYS A 143 3.93 -13.13 5.19
CA LYS A 143 5.32 -12.78 4.91
C LYS A 143 5.60 -13.10 3.45
N VAL A 144 6.08 -12.11 2.71
CA VAL A 144 6.46 -12.26 1.31
C VAL A 144 7.91 -11.84 1.16
N SER A 145 8.77 -12.76 0.72
CA SER A 145 10.18 -12.46 0.49
C SER A 145 10.35 -11.75 -0.86
N LEU A 146 10.99 -10.58 -0.82
CA LEU A 146 11.19 -9.69 -1.96
C LEU A 146 12.65 -9.24 -2.00
N THR A 147 13.11 -8.79 -3.17
CA THR A 147 14.48 -8.28 -3.32
C THR A 147 14.57 -6.87 -2.73
N PRO A 148 15.53 -6.60 -1.82
CA PRO A 148 15.79 -5.26 -1.30
C PRO A 148 16.17 -4.26 -2.41
N GLY A 149 15.88 -2.98 -2.19
CA GLY A 149 16.23 -1.88 -3.09
C GLY A 149 15.36 -1.75 -4.34
N LYS A 150 14.21 -2.44 -4.39
CA LYS A 150 13.32 -2.45 -5.56
C LYS A 150 11.94 -1.86 -5.24
N LEU A 151 11.37 -1.25 -6.27
CA LEU A 151 9.97 -0.83 -6.31
C LEU A 151 9.11 -1.96 -6.87
N TYR A 152 8.01 -2.26 -6.19
CA TYR A 152 7.03 -3.25 -6.59
C TYR A 152 5.67 -2.61 -6.78
N ARG A 153 5.00 -2.94 -7.88
CA ARG A 153 3.55 -2.77 -8.01
C ARG A 153 2.88 -3.98 -7.37
N VAL A 154 1.97 -3.75 -6.45
CA VAL A 154 1.16 -4.79 -5.81
C VAL A 154 -0.22 -4.77 -6.46
N ASP A 155 -0.47 -5.74 -7.34
CA ASP A 155 -1.76 -5.93 -7.98
C ASP A 155 -2.67 -6.71 -7.04
N VAL A 156 -3.78 -6.10 -6.65
CA VAL A 156 -4.79 -6.70 -5.78
C VAL A 156 -5.95 -7.20 -6.66
N LYS A 157 -6.33 -8.46 -6.47
CA LYS A 157 -7.55 -9.06 -6.99
C LYS A 157 -8.45 -9.46 -5.84
N ASP A 158 -9.57 -8.77 -5.70
CA ASP A 158 -10.52 -8.95 -4.59
C ASP A 158 -11.97 -8.96 -5.09
N LYS A 159 -12.83 -9.70 -4.38
CA LYS A 159 -14.27 -9.81 -4.68
C LYS A 159 -15.17 -9.65 -3.46
N ALA A 160 -14.62 -9.43 -2.27
CA ALA A 160 -15.41 -9.50 -1.03
C ALA A 160 -14.92 -8.60 0.10
N GLY A 161 -14.08 -7.62 -0.21
CA GLY A 161 -13.54 -6.70 0.77
C GLY A 161 -12.48 -7.34 1.66
N PHE A 162 -11.48 -6.56 2.02
CA PHE A 162 -10.44 -6.94 2.95
C PHE A 162 -9.86 -5.74 3.71
N THR A 163 -9.29 -6.03 4.86
CA THR A 163 -8.42 -5.10 5.59
C THR A 163 -6.98 -5.52 5.41
N ILE A 164 -6.07 -4.56 5.23
CA ILE A 164 -4.63 -4.79 5.26
C ILE A 164 -3.96 -3.77 6.16
N ASP A 165 -2.99 -4.25 6.94
CA ASP A 165 -2.07 -3.42 7.72
C ASP A 165 -0.65 -3.98 7.61
N TRP A 166 0.35 -3.13 7.64
CA TRP A 166 1.77 -3.46 7.51
C TRP A 166 2.56 -2.64 8.51
N GLU A 167 3.80 -3.01 8.79
CA GLU A 167 4.62 -2.28 9.75
C GLU A 167 5.05 -0.89 9.21
N PRO A 168 5.16 0.16 10.05
CA PRO A 168 5.49 1.53 9.60
C PRO A 168 6.83 1.67 8.86
N GLN A 169 7.70 0.65 8.92
CA GLN A 169 8.98 0.65 8.21
C GLN A 169 8.87 0.49 6.69
N PHE A 170 7.72 0.02 6.18
CA PHE A 170 7.49 -0.15 4.76
C PHE A 170 6.91 1.12 4.14
N SER A 171 7.50 1.56 3.02
CA SER A 171 6.97 2.67 2.24
C SER A 171 6.02 2.13 1.18
N MET A 172 4.71 2.32 1.42
CA MET A 172 3.66 1.83 0.56
C MET A 172 2.62 2.92 0.30
N THR A 173 2.24 3.10 -0.96
CA THR A 173 1.42 4.21 -1.42
C THR A 173 0.37 3.72 -2.43
N HIS A 174 -0.85 4.23 -2.32
CA HIS A 174 -1.88 4.05 -3.33
C HIS A 174 -1.79 5.18 -4.35
N VAL A 175 -2.07 4.87 -5.62
CA VAL A 175 -2.05 5.84 -6.71
C VAL A 175 -3.47 6.04 -7.23
N SER A 176 -4.05 7.20 -6.96
CA SER A 176 -5.42 7.54 -7.37
C SER A 176 -5.43 8.16 -8.77
N GLN A 177 -5.25 7.36 -9.82
CA GLN A 177 -5.01 7.85 -11.20
C GLN A 177 -6.21 7.79 -12.16
N GLU A 178 -7.22 6.94 -11.92
CA GLU A 178 -8.26 6.69 -12.92
C GLU A 178 -9.66 6.99 -12.39
N LEU A 179 -10.26 8.09 -12.85
CA LEU A 179 -11.67 8.44 -12.60
C LEU A 179 -12.65 7.31 -12.94
N THR A 180 -12.27 6.48 -13.92
CA THR A 180 -13.09 5.40 -14.49
C THR A 180 -13.07 4.11 -13.69
N LYS A 181 -12.08 3.91 -12.81
CA LYS A 181 -12.05 2.75 -11.92
C LYS A 181 -12.79 3.07 -10.62
N PRO A 182 -13.55 2.11 -10.07
CA PRO A 182 -14.05 2.26 -8.72
C PRO A 182 -12.86 2.36 -7.77
N SER A 183 -12.92 3.33 -6.86
CA SER A 183 -11.99 3.44 -5.75
C SER A 183 -12.04 2.15 -4.93
N PRO A 184 -10.88 1.65 -4.50
CA PRO A 184 -10.85 0.47 -3.66
C PRO A 184 -11.26 0.78 -2.23
N PHE A 185 -11.43 2.04 -1.84
CA PHE A 185 -11.77 2.40 -0.46
C PHE A 185 -13.27 2.24 -0.23
N ALA A 186 -13.63 1.17 0.48
CA ALA A 186 -15.02 0.80 0.76
C ALA A 186 -15.68 1.71 1.82
N ASP A 187 -14.87 2.20 2.77
CA ASP A 187 -15.29 3.09 3.84
C ASP A 187 -14.61 4.46 3.76
N SER A 188 -15.04 5.36 4.65
CA SER A 188 -14.37 6.62 4.92
C SER A 188 -12.92 6.39 5.35
N TYR A 189 -11.98 7.09 4.71
CA TYR A 189 -10.55 7.00 4.98
C TYR A 189 -9.93 8.38 5.17
N ALA A 190 -8.73 8.34 5.74
CA ALA A 190 -7.82 9.46 5.79
C ALA A 190 -6.46 9.04 5.21
N ALA A 191 -5.85 9.94 4.44
CA ALA A 191 -4.55 9.70 3.83
C ALA A 191 -3.77 11.00 3.65
N TYR A 192 -2.45 10.90 3.72
CA TYR A 192 -1.53 12.00 3.48
C TYR A 192 -1.11 12.02 2.02
N PHE A 193 -0.84 13.23 1.51
CA PHE A 193 -0.28 13.45 0.18
C PHE A 193 0.63 14.68 0.19
N TYR A 194 1.38 14.90 -0.88
CA TYR A 194 2.32 16.00 -0.99
C TYR A 194 1.86 17.04 -2.01
N VAL A 195 2.03 18.31 -1.67
CA VAL A 195 1.79 19.45 -2.59
C VAL A 195 3.16 20.00 -3.00
N PRO A 196 3.58 19.86 -4.27
CA PRO A 196 4.88 20.34 -4.73
C PRO A 196 5.06 21.84 -4.59
N LYS A 197 6.31 22.30 -4.52
CA LYS A 197 6.65 23.73 -4.52
C LYS A 197 6.15 24.40 -5.81
N ASN A 198 5.73 25.65 -5.67
CA ASN A 198 5.11 26.48 -6.72
C ASN A 198 3.75 25.96 -7.21
N THR A 199 3.13 25.02 -6.49
CA THR A 199 1.74 24.64 -6.77
C THR A 199 0.81 25.77 -6.34
N GLY A 200 0.11 26.38 -7.30
CA GLY A 200 -0.86 27.45 -6.99
C GLY A 200 -2.27 26.93 -6.63
N VAL A 201 -2.63 25.72 -7.06
CA VAL A 201 -3.96 25.15 -6.88
C VAL A 201 -3.89 23.65 -6.62
N ILE A 202 -4.64 23.17 -5.63
CA ILE A 202 -4.99 21.75 -5.46
C ILE A 202 -6.35 21.54 -6.12
N GLY A 203 -6.33 20.94 -7.31
CA GLY A 203 -7.50 20.58 -8.08
C GLY A 203 -7.74 19.08 -8.02
N GLY A 204 -8.99 18.69 -7.92
CA GLY A 204 -9.37 17.28 -7.82
C GLY A 204 -10.86 17.04 -8.00
N TYR A 205 -11.27 15.83 -7.66
CA TYR A 205 -12.65 15.37 -7.72
C TYR A 205 -13.02 14.59 -6.47
N TRP A 206 -14.25 14.80 -5.99
CA TRP A 206 -14.83 14.08 -4.86
C TRP A 206 -16.14 13.43 -5.26
N LYS A 207 -16.29 12.16 -4.89
CA LYS A 207 -17.56 11.44 -5.05
C LYS A 207 -18.51 11.64 -3.87
N ASN A 208 -18.01 11.70 -2.64
CA ASN A 208 -18.84 11.80 -1.43
C ASN A 208 -18.90 13.21 -0.82
N THR A 209 -20.01 13.56 -0.19
CA THR A 209 -20.10 14.72 0.71
C THR A 209 -19.31 14.49 2.00
N GLY A 210 -18.91 15.57 2.66
CA GLY A 210 -18.19 15.54 3.94
C GLY A 210 -16.68 15.31 3.82
N ALA A 211 -16.16 14.93 2.65
CA ALA A 211 -14.72 14.85 2.39
C ALA A 211 -14.03 16.19 2.69
N ARG A 212 -12.82 16.14 3.26
CA ARG A 212 -12.09 17.31 3.73
C ARG A 212 -10.68 17.33 3.19
N LEU A 213 -10.25 18.54 2.87
CA LEU A 213 -8.86 18.91 2.70
C LEU A 213 -8.37 19.51 4.01
N ILE A 214 -7.31 18.94 4.58
CA ILE A 214 -6.68 19.40 5.81
C ILE A 214 -5.31 19.96 5.44
N ASP A 215 -5.05 21.19 5.89
CA ASP A 215 -3.81 21.90 5.63
C ASP A 215 -2.62 21.31 6.44
N PRO A 216 -1.38 21.76 6.15
CA PRO A 216 -0.20 21.26 6.85
C PRO A 216 -0.17 21.52 8.36
N GLN A 217 -0.98 22.48 8.84
CA GLN A 217 -1.14 22.89 10.25
C GLN A 217 -2.26 22.10 10.96
N GLY A 218 -3.04 21.32 10.23
CA GLY A 218 -4.13 20.51 10.75
C GLY A 218 -5.50 21.21 10.73
N ALA A 219 -5.63 22.37 10.10
CA ALA A 219 -6.91 23.06 9.95
C ALA A 219 -7.67 22.55 8.71
N ILE A 220 -9.00 22.62 8.76
CA ILE A 220 -9.85 22.28 7.61
C ILE A 220 -9.74 23.42 6.58
N ALA A 221 -9.08 23.13 5.46
CA ALA A 221 -8.92 24.05 4.35
C ALA A 221 -10.17 24.10 3.47
N LEU A 222 -10.78 22.94 3.21
CA LEU A 222 -11.98 22.80 2.39
C LEU A 222 -12.81 21.60 2.87
N THR A 223 -14.14 21.73 2.86
CA THR A 223 -15.08 20.63 3.09
C THR A 223 -16.00 20.49 1.89
N ASN A 224 -16.18 19.26 1.41
CA ASN A 224 -17.08 18.97 0.32
C ASN A 224 -18.53 18.99 0.79
N THR A 225 -19.36 19.82 0.16
CA THR A 225 -20.80 19.88 0.42
C THR A 225 -21.64 19.26 -0.70
N THR A 226 -21.01 18.81 -1.79
CA THR A 226 -21.71 18.36 -3.00
C THR A 226 -21.10 17.06 -3.51
N GLU A 227 -21.92 16.04 -3.73
CA GLU A 227 -21.43 14.78 -4.30
C GLU A 227 -21.05 14.92 -5.76
N ASN A 228 -20.15 14.06 -6.22
CA ASN A 228 -19.72 13.97 -7.61
C ASN A 228 -19.24 15.32 -8.20
N THR A 229 -18.46 16.08 -7.43
CA THR A 229 -18.05 17.43 -7.81
C THR A 229 -16.54 17.54 -7.99
N TYR A 230 -16.13 18.41 -8.92
CA TYR A 230 -14.75 18.88 -8.99
C TYR A 230 -14.53 19.98 -7.94
N PHE A 231 -13.32 20.04 -7.39
CA PHE A 231 -12.92 21.10 -6.48
C PHE A 231 -11.62 21.75 -6.95
N SER A 232 -11.49 23.04 -6.66
CA SER A 232 -10.29 23.82 -6.90
C SER A 232 -10.02 24.63 -5.64
N TYR A 233 -8.88 24.38 -5.00
CA TYR A 233 -8.47 25.07 -3.78
C TYR A 233 -7.17 25.83 -4.03
N PRO A 234 -7.15 27.18 -3.90
CA PRO A 234 -5.91 27.94 -4.03
C PRO A 234 -4.96 27.60 -2.89
N VAL A 235 -3.72 27.25 -3.21
CA VAL A 235 -2.69 26.96 -2.20
C VAL A 235 -2.21 28.29 -1.61
N PRO A 236 -2.38 28.53 -0.31
CA PRO A 236 -1.89 29.76 0.30
C PRO A 236 -0.37 29.86 0.21
N GLU A 237 0.15 31.09 0.22
CA GLU A 237 1.60 31.34 0.18
C GLU A 237 2.32 30.56 1.30
N GLY A 238 3.38 29.84 0.92
CA GLY A 238 4.18 29.04 1.85
C GLY A 238 3.52 27.74 2.31
N MET A 239 2.35 27.36 1.77
CA MET A 239 1.71 26.05 2.05
C MET A 239 2.00 24.99 0.99
N ASP A 240 2.62 25.38 -0.11
CA ASP A 240 3.27 24.50 -1.06
C ASP A 240 4.56 23.90 -0.47
N GLY A 241 5.05 22.83 -1.08
CA GLY A 241 6.21 22.10 -0.58
C GLY A 241 5.98 21.39 0.75
N LYS A 242 4.72 21.09 1.09
CA LYS A 242 4.32 20.51 2.38
C LYS A 242 3.41 19.31 2.19
N ILE A 243 3.29 18.54 3.27
CA ILE A 243 2.35 17.44 3.38
C ILE A 243 0.98 17.97 3.78
N TRP A 244 -0.03 17.50 3.06
CA TRP A 244 -1.44 17.76 3.28
C TRP A 244 -2.15 16.45 3.59
N LYS A 245 -3.40 16.53 4.07
CA LYS A 245 -4.19 15.36 4.42
C LYS A 245 -5.58 15.43 3.79
N LEU A 246 -6.01 14.30 3.25
CA LEU A 246 -7.39 13.99 2.94
C LEU A 246 -8.02 13.34 4.18
N GLU A 247 -9.23 13.75 4.52
CA GLU A 247 -9.98 13.22 5.66
C GLU A 247 -11.45 13.05 5.28
N GLN A 248 -12.11 12.02 5.83
CA GLN A 248 -13.51 11.71 5.50
C GLN A 248 -13.76 11.49 3.99
N CYS A 249 -12.73 11.08 3.25
CA CYS A 249 -12.88 10.68 1.86
C CYS A 249 -13.48 9.28 1.82
N ALA A 250 -14.50 9.07 1.00
CA ALA A 250 -15.08 7.76 0.77
C ALA A 250 -15.27 7.56 -0.73
N ASN A 251 -15.18 6.32 -1.21
CA ASN A 251 -15.15 6.06 -2.63
C ASN A 251 -14.01 6.86 -3.32
N ASN A 252 -14.33 7.53 -4.43
CA ASN A 252 -13.40 8.20 -5.33
C ASN A 252 -13.04 9.60 -4.81
N CYS A 253 -11.79 9.77 -4.38
CA CYS A 253 -11.14 11.07 -4.22
C CYS A 253 -9.90 11.10 -5.12
N TYR A 254 -9.88 12.01 -6.09
CA TYR A 254 -8.81 12.13 -7.07
C TYR A 254 -8.10 13.47 -6.93
N LEU A 255 -6.77 13.42 -6.89
CA LEU A 255 -5.89 14.58 -6.97
C LEU A 255 -5.42 14.71 -8.41
N MET A 256 -5.60 15.89 -9.00
CA MET A 256 -5.40 16.09 -10.43
C MET A 256 -4.35 17.15 -10.77
N THR A 257 -4.03 18.08 -9.87
CA THR A 257 -2.97 19.09 -10.09
C THR A 257 -1.71 18.84 -9.25
N VAL A 258 -1.76 17.85 -8.35
CA VAL A 258 -0.66 17.42 -7.47
C VAL A 258 -0.45 15.91 -7.64
N PRO A 259 0.70 15.35 -7.19
CA PRO A 259 0.97 13.93 -7.31
C PRO A 259 -0.17 13.09 -6.69
N PRO A 260 -0.77 12.13 -7.41
CA PRO A 260 -1.94 11.36 -6.96
C PRO A 260 -1.59 10.24 -5.96
N GLN A 261 -0.41 10.33 -5.34
CA GLN A 261 0.11 9.39 -4.37
C GLN A 261 -0.43 9.72 -2.98
N ILE A 262 -1.08 8.73 -2.36
CA ILE A 262 -1.61 8.83 -1.01
C ILE A 262 -1.09 7.69 -0.12
N ALA A 263 -0.82 7.97 1.15
CA ALA A 263 -0.38 6.96 2.12
C ALA A 263 -0.93 7.23 3.52
N ARG A 264 -0.80 6.25 4.41
CA ARG A 264 -1.33 6.34 5.79
C ARG A 264 -0.52 7.23 6.71
N HIS A 265 0.71 7.50 6.32
CA HIS A 265 1.64 8.34 7.04
C HIS A 265 2.58 9.01 6.03
N PRO A 266 3.09 10.23 6.28
CA PRO A 266 4.02 10.88 5.35
C PRO A 266 5.31 10.07 5.13
N GLY A 267 5.78 9.38 6.17
CA GLY A 267 6.90 8.43 6.10
C GLY A 267 6.65 7.21 5.19
N GLU A 268 5.41 6.94 4.79
CA GLU A 268 5.08 5.85 3.86
C GLU A 268 4.93 6.33 2.40
N LEU A 269 4.91 7.65 2.17
CA LEU A 269 4.73 8.22 0.83
C LEU A 269 5.90 7.89 -0.08
N LEU A 270 5.56 7.40 -1.27
CA LEU A 270 6.41 7.36 -2.44
C LEU A 270 5.97 8.48 -3.36
N LEU A 271 6.92 9.21 -3.95
CA LEU A 271 6.64 10.32 -4.86
C LEU A 271 7.37 10.13 -6.19
N PRO A 272 6.84 10.71 -7.29
CA PRO A 272 7.54 10.76 -8.56
C PRO A 272 8.93 11.38 -8.38
N LYS A 273 9.95 10.74 -8.95
CA LYS A 273 11.36 11.15 -8.85
C LYS A 273 11.59 12.58 -9.30
N GLU A 274 10.85 13.04 -10.31
CA GLU A 274 10.91 14.43 -10.79
C GLU A 274 10.47 15.44 -9.73
N VAL A 275 9.46 15.11 -8.91
CA VAL A 275 8.96 15.97 -7.83
C VAL A 275 9.98 16.02 -6.69
N VAL A 276 10.49 14.86 -6.29
CA VAL A 276 11.51 14.75 -5.23
C VAL A 276 12.77 15.55 -5.58
N LYS A 277 13.19 15.49 -6.85
CA LYS A 277 14.33 16.25 -7.36
C LYS A 277 14.05 17.75 -7.41
N ALA A 278 12.90 18.16 -7.96
CA ALA A 278 12.53 19.57 -8.08
C ALA A 278 12.46 20.26 -6.71
N ASP A 279 11.93 19.56 -5.72
CA ASP A 279 11.67 20.14 -4.40
C ASP A 279 12.79 19.91 -3.38
N LYS A 280 13.80 19.13 -3.76
CA LYS A 280 14.96 18.77 -2.93
C LYS A 280 14.54 18.03 -1.64
N LEU A 281 13.80 16.93 -1.80
CA LEU A 281 13.24 16.13 -0.70
C LEU A 281 14.07 14.88 -0.31
N ASN A 282 15.33 14.82 -0.79
CA ASN A 282 16.30 13.76 -0.47
C ASN A 282 17.20 14.14 0.70
#